data_AF-A0A7X5UCU2-F1
#
_entry.id   AF-A0A7X5UCU2-F1
#
_cell.length_a   1.000
_cell.length_b   1.000
_cell.length_c   1.000
_cell.angle_alpha   90.00
_cell.angle_beta   90.00
_cell.angle_gamma   90.00
#
_symmetry.space_group_name_H-M   'P 1'
#
loop_
_entity.id
_entity.type
_entity.pdbx_description
1 polymer ?
#
loop_
_entity_poly.entity_id
_entity_poly.type
_entity_poly.pdbx_seq_one_letter_code
_entity_poly.pdbx_strand_id
1 'polypeptide(L)'
;MPLLALALSTALTTPPDPEALRAALSAVPTNGSDGVDIDLPLSNGGLSPFHLVDSRSLPASLMRRYPGLRSFRGHDATGRSARLDVSRSATHLSLRDGNDTWTLRLNGHDVSGSTPVPPRHSLSINSPLIATRPSRQHPFNGATHHDFRIAVASTSRRTAKFGGTVEGGLVAAAHEVNRANDILETDFGVHLTLAARNDRLILTRPEDDPFEASEPGPASVEFINRRIGESAYDIGHTLTDIFGGYSETGTSCSNDLSADFHATHKAAGWSGHAHPDTEPYAQDFMLHVLGSQLGAWPTANGCIRFTLDDRAFEPGSGSTAMGYAPTRCGGEAQWLQPRSDAYFHAANIAQVRSWLASRGGSCARKRLGKASAPWIDPASVAEEAVIPARTPFLLDARVFPGEPGRRLTYTWEQMDAGPEQKGALKDDGQGPLFRSMPPATTSQRIFPRLAALLGREDAAPGEALPTTNRLLNFRLTVRDNGGDDATTAHADRRLRVVDTGRPFSMTMPAAATRLAPGASLAVRWDVAGTTQPPISCHFLDVHLSVDGGETWPYELARDERNDGEATLDLPNEVPPTDKGRLRIRCDWRPFFAVSPGDFSIG
;
A
#
# COMPACT_ATOMS: atom_id res chain seq x y z
N MET A 1 44.35 -14.02 24.51
CA MET A 1 44.18 -12.57 24.77
C MET A 1 43.43 -11.98 23.59
N PRO A 2 42.13 -11.66 23.70
CA PRO A 2 41.39 -11.01 22.63
C PRO A 2 41.53 -9.48 22.77
N LEU A 3 41.70 -8.78 21.65
CA LEU A 3 41.81 -7.32 21.60
C LEU A 3 40.62 -6.74 20.82
N LEU A 4 39.74 -6.11 21.61
CA LEU A 4 38.80 -5.02 21.34
C LEU A 4 38.29 -4.82 19.90
N ALA A 5 37.03 -5.21 19.68
CA ALA A 5 36.14 -4.49 18.77
C ALA A 5 35.65 -3.21 19.48
N LEU A 6 36.06 -2.04 18.98
CA LEU A 6 35.45 -0.78 19.40
C LEU A 6 34.11 -0.62 18.65
N ALA A 7 33.02 -0.85 19.37
CA ALA A 7 31.71 -0.35 18.98
C ALA A 7 31.67 1.16 19.26
N LEU A 8 31.78 1.98 18.21
CA LEU A 8 31.40 3.39 18.29
C LEU A 8 29.89 3.49 18.07
N SER A 9 29.13 3.43 19.17
CA SER A 9 27.79 4.00 19.22
C SER A 9 27.96 5.45 19.66
N THR A 10 27.92 6.37 18.70
CA THR A 10 27.73 7.79 18.96
C THR A 10 26.36 8.17 18.44
N ALA A 11 25.40 8.35 19.35
CA ALA A 11 24.10 8.92 19.06
C ALA A 11 24.30 10.34 18.50
N LEU A 12 24.09 10.52 17.20
CA LEU A 12 24.14 11.81 16.53
C LEU A 12 22.73 12.41 16.48
N THR A 13 22.46 13.47 17.23
CA THR A 13 21.21 14.25 17.10
C THR A 13 21.17 15.11 15.83
N THR A 14 22.04 14.83 14.86
CA THR A 14 22.19 15.52 13.57
C THR A 14 22.16 14.48 12.45
N PRO A 15 21.58 14.78 11.27
CA PRO A 15 21.67 13.87 10.13
C PRO A 15 23.13 13.47 9.89
N PRO A 16 23.40 12.21 9.50
CA PRO A 16 24.78 11.75 9.34
C PRO A 16 25.49 12.64 8.33
N ASP A 17 26.72 13.07 8.66
CA ASP A 17 27.57 13.80 7.74
C ASP A 17 27.61 13.06 6.38
N PRO A 18 27.23 13.71 5.26
CA PRO A 18 27.16 13.05 3.96
C PRO A 18 28.45 12.36 3.55
N GLU A 19 29.62 12.88 3.97
CA GLU A 19 30.91 12.27 3.68
C GLU A 19 31.12 11.00 4.52
N ALA A 20 30.90 11.07 5.83
CA ALA A 20 30.93 9.91 6.72
C ALA A 20 29.95 8.81 6.29
N LEU A 21 28.73 9.17 5.88
CA LEU A 21 27.73 8.24 5.37
C LEU A 21 28.23 7.52 4.11
N ARG A 22 28.76 8.26 3.13
CA ARG A 22 29.33 7.67 1.91
C ARG A 22 30.52 6.76 2.21
N ALA A 23 31.38 7.16 3.15
CA ALA A 23 32.52 6.36 3.57
C ALA A 23 32.07 5.01 4.17
N ALA A 24 31.11 5.02 5.09
CA ALA A 24 30.55 3.80 5.69
C ALA A 24 29.93 2.87 4.62
N LEU A 25 29.17 3.44 3.69
CA LEU A 25 28.50 2.69 2.62
C LEU A 25 29.47 2.12 1.58
N SER A 26 30.61 2.76 1.37
CA SER A 26 31.59 2.33 0.37
C SER A 26 32.13 0.92 0.63
N ALA A 27 32.21 0.52 1.91
CA ALA A 27 32.73 -0.78 2.34
C ALA A 27 31.72 -1.93 2.20
N VAL A 28 30.43 -1.64 2.00
CA VAL A 28 29.38 -2.67 1.88
C VAL A 28 29.59 -3.48 0.60
N PRO A 29 29.50 -4.82 0.61
CA PRO A 29 29.60 -5.64 -0.60
C PRO A 29 28.44 -5.40 -1.58
N THR A 30 28.71 -5.46 -2.89
CA THR A 30 27.70 -5.23 -3.95
C THR A 30 26.92 -6.50 -4.35
N ASN A 31 26.77 -7.45 -3.43
CA ASN A 31 26.12 -8.74 -3.68
C ASN A 31 24.78 -8.87 -2.92
N GLY A 32 24.49 -7.93 -2.03
CA GLY A 32 23.29 -7.90 -1.19
C GLY A 32 23.27 -8.96 -0.08
N SER A 33 24.39 -9.62 0.24
CA SER A 33 24.47 -10.65 1.30
C SER A 33 24.84 -10.10 2.66
N ASP A 34 25.68 -9.06 2.69
CA ASP A 34 26.17 -8.42 3.91
C ASP A 34 25.80 -6.94 3.89
N GLY A 35 25.57 -6.39 5.08
CA GLY A 35 25.10 -5.03 5.26
C GLY A 35 25.81 -4.28 6.37
N VAL A 36 25.34 -3.07 6.59
CA VAL A 36 25.82 -2.16 7.63
C VAL A 36 24.63 -1.53 8.33
N ASP A 37 24.71 -1.40 9.65
CA ASP A 37 23.70 -0.69 10.41
C ASP A 37 24.02 0.81 10.40
N ILE A 38 23.05 1.63 9.97
CA ILE A 38 23.17 3.08 9.91
C ILE A 38 21.95 3.71 10.58
N ASP A 39 22.21 4.65 11.48
CA ASP A 39 21.17 5.48 12.05
C ASP A 39 20.68 6.51 11.02
N LEU A 40 19.41 6.39 10.63
CA LEU A 40 18.77 7.28 9.65
C LEU A 40 17.71 8.17 10.32
N PRO A 41 17.57 9.43 9.85
CA PRO A 41 16.63 10.39 10.42
C PRO A 41 15.18 10.07 10.06
N LEU A 42 14.34 10.07 11.09
CA LEU A 42 12.91 9.88 10.99
C LEU A 42 12.19 11.22 10.82
N SER A 43 10.97 11.17 10.29
CA SER A 43 10.12 12.36 10.09
C SER A 43 9.80 13.13 11.39
N ASN A 44 9.83 12.45 12.54
CA ASN A 44 9.62 13.06 13.86
C ASN A 44 10.89 13.68 14.48
N GLY A 45 12.01 13.71 13.76
CA GLY A 45 13.29 14.23 14.24
C GLY A 45 14.13 13.23 15.06
N GLY A 46 13.62 12.02 15.29
CA GLY A 46 14.38 10.93 15.90
C GLY A 46 15.31 10.22 14.91
N LEU A 47 16.11 9.29 15.42
CA LEU A 47 16.91 8.36 14.62
C LEU A 47 16.40 6.92 14.79
N SER A 48 16.65 6.08 13.79
CA SER A 48 16.49 4.64 13.93
C SER A 48 17.60 3.89 13.20
N PRO A 49 18.13 2.78 13.76
CA PRO A 49 19.11 1.96 13.08
C PRO A 49 18.44 1.14 11.97
N PHE A 50 18.88 1.34 10.73
CA PHE A 50 18.50 0.55 9.58
C PHE A 50 19.64 -0.37 9.18
N HIS A 51 19.33 -1.64 8.95
CA HIS A 51 20.27 -2.57 8.35
C HIS A 51 20.25 -2.41 6.83
N LEU A 52 21.30 -1.79 6.26
CA LEU A 52 21.39 -1.48 4.84
C LEU A 52 22.25 -2.49 4.08
N VAL A 53 21.73 -3.00 2.98
CA VAL A 53 22.41 -3.91 2.04
C VAL A 53 22.35 -3.34 0.62
N ASP A 54 23.20 -3.83 -0.28
CA ASP A 54 23.12 -3.47 -1.72
C ASP A 54 21.74 -3.79 -2.28
N SER A 55 21.09 -2.79 -2.89
CA SER A 55 19.72 -2.91 -3.39
C SER A 55 19.61 -3.81 -4.62
N ARG A 56 20.72 -4.02 -5.35
CA ARG A 56 20.79 -4.66 -6.67
C ARG A 56 20.07 -3.90 -7.79
N SER A 57 19.65 -2.66 -7.54
CA SER A 57 19.07 -1.77 -8.56
C SER A 57 20.12 -1.27 -9.57
N LEU A 58 21.42 -1.38 -9.26
CA LEU A 58 22.52 -0.96 -10.14
C LEU A 58 23.33 -2.16 -10.68
N PRO A 59 23.61 -2.21 -12.00
CA PRO A 59 24.47 -3.24 -12.54
C PRO A 59 25.94 -2.94 -12.22
N ALA A 60 26.74 -3.99 -11.93
CA ALA A 60 28.15 -3.86 -11.58
C ALA A 60 29.00 -3.12 -12.65
N SER A 61 28.63 -3.21 -13.93
CA SER A 61 29.31 -2.47 -15.00
C SER A 61 29.19 -0.95 -14.87
N LEU A 62 28.04 -0.47 -14.36
CA LEU A 62 27.78 0.95 -14.18
C LEU A 62 28.51 1.47 -12.95
N MET A 63 28.49 0.72 -11.85
CA MET A 63 29.27 1.04 -10.63
C MET A 63 30.78 1.08 -10.91
N ARG A 64 31.32 0.24 -11.82
CA ARG A 64 32.73 0.35 -12.25
C ARG A 64 33.04 1.63 -13.01
N ARG A 65 32.10 2.13 -13.83
CA ARG A 65 32.26 3.39 -14.57
C ARG A 65 32.08 4.62 -13.69
N TYR A 66 31.23 4.51 -12.67
CA TYR A 66 30.94 5.55 -11.69
C TYR A 66 31.22 5.01 -10.28
N PRO A 67 32.48 4.98 -9.79
CA PRO A 67 32.85 4.31 -8.54
C PRO A 67 32.16 4.85 -7.27
N GLY A 68 31.65 6.08 -7.30
CA GLY A 68 30.87 6.64 -6.19
C GLY A 68 29.38 6.29 -6.23
N LEU A 69 28.90 5.70 -7.34
CA LEU A 69 27.50 5.35 -7.53
C LEU A 69 27.18 4.03 -6.84
N ARG A 70 26.31 4.07 -5.81
CA ARG A 70 25.87 2.89 -5.04
C ARG A 70 24.39 3.02 -4.70
N SER A 71 23.71 1.89 -4.55
CA SER A 71 22.27 1.82 -4.27
C SER A 71 22.02 0.79 -3.18
N PHE A 72 21.22 1.15 -2.19
CA PHE A 72 20.99 0.39 -0.98
C PHE A 72 19.50 0.29 -0.65
N ARG A 73 19.14 -0.81 -0.01
CA ARG A 73 17.84 -1.00 0.63
C ARG A 73 18.04 -1.46 2.07
N GLY A 74 17.05 -1.28 2.92
CA GLY A 74 17.11 -1.84 4.27
C GLY A 74 15.83 -1.65 5.06
N HIS A 75 15.83 -2.22 6.26
CA HIS A 75 14.72 -2.11 7.19
C HIS A 75 15.21 -1.86 8.61
N ASP A 76 14.36 -1.27 9.44
CA ASP A 76 14.59 -1.15 10.87
C ASP A 76 13.84 -2.22 11.68
N ALA A 77 14.02 -2.16 13.00
CA ALA A 77 13.38 -3.09 13.93
C ALA A 77 11.85 -2.97 14.00
N THR A 78 11.25 -1.89 13.49
CA THR A 78 9.79 -1.71 13.44
C THR A 78 9.18 -2.16 12.12
N GLY A 79 10.00 -2.35 11.09
CA GLY A 79 9.59 -2.77 9.74
C GLY A 79 9.50 -1.62 8.74
N ARG A 80 9.99 -0.41 9.08
CA ARG A 80 10.10 0.69 8.13
C ARG A 80 11.14 0.34 7.08
N SER A 81 10.95 0.76 5.83
CA SER A 81 11.90 0.51 4.74
C SER A 81 12.71 1.77 4.43
N ALA A 82 13.94 1.55 3.97
CA ALA A 82 14.86 2.57 3.51
C ALA A 82 15.33 2.25 2.09
N ARG A 83 15.37 3.26 1.24
CA ARG A 83 15.98 3.24 -0.10
C ARG A 83 16.97 4.39 -0.18
N LEU A 84 18.24 4.08 -0.41
CA LEU A 84 19.33 5.04 -0.34
C LEU A 84 20.24 4.89 -1.56
N ASP A 85 20.45 5.98 -2.27
CA ASP A 85 21.24 6.01 -3.50
C ASP A 85 22.25 7.14 -3.41
N VAL A 86 23.53 6.81 -3.61
CA VAL A 86 24.64 7.74 -3.43
C VAL A 86 25.47 7.81 -4.70
N SER A 87 26.04 8.98 -4.94
CA SER A 87 27.05 9.29 -5.95
C SER A 87 28.17 10.11 -5.30
N ARG A 88 29.16 10.57 -6.06
CA ARG A 88 30.21 11.44 -5.51
C ARG A 88 29.68 12.79 -5.01
N SER A 89 28.63 13.30 -5.65
CA SER A 89 28.12 14.67 -5.41
C SER A 89 26.76 14.71 -4.72
N ALA A 90 26.00 13.62 -4.74
CA ALA A 90 24.61 13.60 -4.26
C ALA A 90 24.29 12.30 -3.51
N THR A 91 23.46 12.42 -2.49
CA THR A 91 22.87 11.31 -1.74
C THR A 91 21.36 11.50 -1.68
N HIS A 92 20.59 10.50 -2.10
CA HIS A 92 19.14 10.50 -2.11
C HIS A 92 18.64 9.39 -1.17
N LEU A 93 17.87 9.75 -0.15
CA LEU A 93 17.29 8.85 0.82
C LEU A 93 15.77 8.93 0.75
N SER A 94 15.11 7.79 0.78
CA SER A 94 13.67 7.65 0.98
C SER A 94 13.44 6.66 2.11
N LEU A 95 12.62 7.04 3.08
CA LEU A 95 12.15 6.17 4.13
C LEU A 95 10.64 6.03 4.03
N ARG A 96 10.13 4.83 4.29
CA ARG A 96 8.70 4.51 4.25
C ARG A 96 8.27 3.83 5.54
N ASP A 97 7.17 4.31 6.10
CA ASP A 97 6.48 3.74 7.26
C ASP A 97 5.01 3.54 6.90
N GLY A 98 4.61 2.29 6.62
CA GLY A 98 3.31 2.01 6.03
C GLY A 98 3.11 2.75 4.69
N ASN A 99 2.20 3.71 4.67
CA ASN A 99 1.92 4.56 3.50
C ASN A 99 2.66 5.91 3.54
N ASP A 100 3.20 6.28 4.70
CA ASP A 100 3.93 7.54 4.83
C ASP A 100 5.33 7.38 4.25
N THR A 101 5.70 8.31 3.37
CA THR A 101 7.04 8.33 2.76
C THR A 101 7.63 9.71 2.94
N TRP A 102 8.90 9.77 3.33
CA TRP A 102 9.68 10.99 3.35
C TRP A 102 10.99 10.82 2.58
N THR A 103 11.42 11.89 1.94
CA THR A 103 12.61 11.91 1.10
C THR A 103 13.57 13.00 1.56
N LEU A 104 14.86 12.71 1.45
CA LEU A 104 15.95 13.60 1.83
C LEU A 104 17.00 13.58 0.73
N ARG A 105 17.42 14.75 0.27
CA ARG A 105 18.53 14.91 -0.65
C ARG A 105 19.66 15.69 0.03
N LEU A 106 20.86 15.13 -0.04
CA LEU A 106 22.07 15.72 0.50
C LEU A 106 23.04 15.97 -0.66
N ASN A 107 23.18 17.24 -1.05
CA ASN A 107 24.05 17.70 -2.13
C ASN A 107 25.15 18.58 -1.51
N GLY A 108 26.32 18.02 -1.22
CA GLY A 108 27.32 18.74 -0.41
C GLY A 108 26.77 19.06 0.99
N HIS A 109 26.75 20.35 1.37
CA HIS A 109 26.18 20.84 2.64
C HIS A 109 24.69 21.24 2.56
N ASP A 110 24.10 21.28 1.36
CA ASP A 110 22.71 21.68 1.18
C ASP A 110 21.78 20.48 1.35
N VAL A 111 20.78 20.66 2.21
CA VAL A 111 19.73 19.68 2.52
C VAL A 111 18.41 20.18 1.92
N SER A 112 17.80 19.39 1.04
CA SER A 112 16.45 19.64 0.53
C SER A 112 15.58 18.38 0.61
N GLY A 113 14.29 18.53 0.89
CA GLY A 113 13.36 17.39 1.01
C GLY A 113 11.94 17.81 1.35
N SER A 114 10.98 16.93 1.04
CA SER A 114 9.59 17.07 1.45
C SER A 114 9.43 16.53 2.88
N THR A 115 9.13 17.40 3.84
CA THR A 115 8.66 16.94 5.15
C THR A 115 7.25 16.38 5.01
N PRO A 116 6.92 15.20 5.58
CA PRO A 116 5.52 14.81 5.71
C PRO A 116 4.81 15.86 6.54
N VAL A 117 3.66 16.32 6.06
CA VAL A 117 2.63 16.87 6.95
C VAL A 117 2.13 15.67 7.75
N PRO A 118 2.29 15.62 9.09
CA PRO A 118 1.81 14.49 9.86
C PRO A 118 0.28 14.48 9.85
N PRO A 119 -0.39 13.36 9.53
CA PRO A 119 -1.71 13.13 10.08
C PRO A 119 -1.55 12.95 11.59
N ARG A 120 -2.29 13.75 12.37
CA ARG A 120 -2.33 13.58 13.82
C ARG A 120 -3.09 12.29 14.17
N HIS A 121 -2.52 11.56 15.11
CA HIS A 121 -3.05 10.44 15.91
C HIS A 121 -2.88 9.02 15.35
N SER A 122 -2.12 8.20 16.09
CA SER A 122 -2.69 6.99 16.72
C SER A 122 -1.85 6.55 17.92
N LEU A 123 -2.55 5.96 18.88
CA LEU A 123 -2.12 5.53 20.21
C LEU A 123 -1.35 4.21 20.15
N SER A 124 -0.45 4.00 21.12
CA SER A 124 0.27 2.74 21.28
C SER A 124 -0.62 1.66 21.87
N ILE A 125 -0.50 0.41 21.38
CA ILE A 125 -1.03 -0.77 22.08
C ILE A 125 0.11 -1.79 22.23
N ASN A 126 0.44 -2.10 23.48
CA ASN A 126 1.27 -3.25 23.85
C ASN A 126 0.49 -4.54 23.60
N SER A 127 1.10 -5.51 22.92
CA SER A 127 0.60 -6.90 22.88
C SER A 127 1.52 -7.81 23.69
N PRO A 128 0.99 -8.73 24.53
CA PRO A 128 1.80 -9.75 25.17
C PRO A 128 2.12 -10.89 24.20
N LEU A 129 3.34 -11.43 24.33
CA LEU A 129 3.87 -12.57 23.60
C LEU A 129 3.03 -13.83 23.88
N ILE A 130 2.40 -14.41 22.85
CA ILE A 130 1.83 -15.76 22.90
C ILE A 130 2.89 -16.75 22.41
N ALA A 131 3.19 -17.77 23.22
CA ALA A 131 4.09 -18.86 22.86
C ALA A 131 3.50 -19.73 21.74
N THR A 132 4.25 -19.91 20.65
CA THR A 132 3.86 -20.72 19.49
C THR A 132 4.20 -22.20 19.72
N ARG A 133 3.23 -23.09 19.47
CA ARG A 133 3.46 -24.53 19.22
C ARG A 133 3.88 -24.72 17.76
N PRO A 134 4.69 -25.75 17.43
CA PRO A 134 5.19 -25.96 16.07
C PRO A 134 4.05 -26.32 15.10
N SER A 135 3.93 -25.56 14.00
CA SER A 135 2.99 -25.87 12.91
C SER A 135 3.54 -27.01 12.04
N ARG A 136 2.63 -27.82 11.49
CA ARG A 136 2.96 -28.81 10.45
C ARG A 136 3.50 -28.06 9.22
N GLN A 137 4.72 -28.40 8.81
CA GLN A 137 5.33 -27.88 7.58
C GLN A 137 4.43 -28.16 6.38
N HIS A 138 3.92 -27.09 5.77
CA HIS A 138 3.31 -27.16 4.45
C HIS A 138 4.42 -27.34 3.40
N PRO A 139 4.15 -28.05 2.30
CA PRO A 139 5.14 -28.28 1.25
C PRO A 139 5.67 -26.95 0.70
N PHE A 140 7.00 -26.86 0.63
CA PHE A 140 7.74 -25.71 0.14
C PHE A 140 7.58 -25.54 -1.38
N ASN A 141 6.84 -24.53 -1.81
CA ASN A 141 6.83 -24.05 -3.18
C ASN A 141 7.21 -22.56 -3.15
N GLY A 142 8.51 -22.26 -3.30
CA GLY A 142 8.98 -20.87 -3.32
C GLY A 142 8.28 -20.03 -4.40
N ALA A 143 7.99 -18.76 -4.11
CA ALA A 143 7.40 -17.85 -5.09
C ALA A 143 8.37 -17.60 -6.26
N THR A 144 7.88 -17.48 -7.49
CA THR A 144 8.73 -17.11 -8.63
C THR A 144 8.86 -15.60 -8.70
N HIS A 145 10.07 -15.09 -8.49
CA HIS A 145 10.42 -13.69 -8.68
C HIS A 145 10.90 -13.44 -10.11
N HIS A 146 10.62 -12.25 -10.62
CA HIS A 146 10.98 -11.81 -11.97
C HIS A 146 11.91 -10.61 -11.90
N ASP A 147 13.17 -10.81 -12.28
CA ASP A 147 14.19 -9.76 -12.32
C ASP A 147 14.24 -9.21 -13.76
N PHE A 148 13.91 -7.93 -13.95
CA PHE A 148 13.93 -7.23 -15.24
C PHE A 148 15.09 -6.22 -15.30
N ARG A 149 15.68 -6.06 -16.48
CA ARG A 149 16.57 -4.94 -16.79
C ARG A 149 15.73 -3.76 -17.29
N ILE A 150 15.77 -2.63 -16.58
CA ILE A 150 15.07 -1.42 -16.99
C ILE A 150 16.03 -0.40 -17.62
N ALA A 151 15.71 0.08 -18.82
CA ALA A 151 16.37 1.22 -19.44
C ALA A 151 15.60 2.50 -19.09
N VAL A 152 16.25 3.39 -18.34
CA VAL A 152 15.66 4.65 -17.88
C VAL A 152 16.32 5.82 -18.59
N ALA A 153 15.60 6.48 -19.49
CA ALA A 153 16.05 7.75 -20.06
C ALA A 153 15.62 8.91 -19.17
N SER A 154 16.39 10.01 -19.19
CA SER A 154 16.06 11.25 -18.48
C SER A 154 16.23 12.41 -19.45
N THR A 155 15.18 13.22 -19.61
CA THR A 155 15.23 14.44 -20.44
C THR A 155 16.25 15.43 -19.89
N SER A 156 16.78 16.29 -20.75
CA SER A 156 17.73 17.34 -20.39
C SER A 156 17.15 18.29 -19.34
N ARG A 157 15.87 18.66 -19.47
CA ARG A 157 15.15 19.50 -18.50
C ARG A 157 15.05 18.84 -17.13
N ARG A 158 14.71 17.55 -17.08
CA ARG A 158 14.70 16.80 -15.81
C ARG A 158 16.10 16.69 -15.23
N THR A 159 17.09 16.32 -16.03
CA THR A 159 18.48 16.20 -15.58
C THR A 159 19.03 17.50 -15.01
N ALA A 160 18.62 18.66 -15.55
CA ALA A 160 18.97 19.97 -15.01
C ALA A 160 18.53 20.16 -13.55
N LYS A 161 17.41 19.57 -13.12
CA LYS A 161 16.93 19.57 -11.72
C LYS A 161 17.81 18.75 -10.77
N PHE A 162 18.64 17.86 -11.33
CA PHE A 162 19.58 17.02 -10.59
C PHE A 162 21.03 17.41 -10.87
N GLY A 163 21.28 18.70 -11.11
CA GLY A 163 22.62 19.28 -11.29
C GLY A 163 23.14 19.28 -12.73
N GLY A 164 22.33 18.85 -13.71
CA GLY A 164 22.67 18.97 -15.14
C GLY A 164 23.81 18.06 -15.61
N THR A 165 24.23 17.09 -14.79
CA THR A 165 25.30 16.14 -15.12
C THR A 165 24.74 14.74 -15.32
N VAL A 166 25.48 13.92 -16.07
CA VAL A 166 25.14 12.50 -16.24
C VAL A 166 25.11 11.79 -14.88
N GLU A 167 26.07 12.05 -13.99
CA GLU A 167 26.12 11.42 -12.67
C GLU A 167 24.92 11.80 -11.80
N GLY A 168 24.55 13.09 -11.78
CA GLY A 168 23.38 13.58 -11.05
C GLY A 168 22.05 13.03 -11.57
N GLY A 169 21.87 12.99 -12.89
CA GLY A 169 20.69 12.36 -13.49
C GLY A 169 20.63 10.85 -13.26
N LEU A 170 21.78 10.17 -13.26
CA LEU A 170 21.88 8.73 -13.08
C LEU A 170 21.57 8.29 -11.65
N VAL A 171 22.08 8.99 -10.62
CA VAL A 171 21.73 8.68 -9.23
C VAL A 171 20.26 8.97 -8.94
N ALA A 172 19.69 10.00 -9.55
CA ALA A 172 18.25 10.29 -9.47
C ALA A 172 17.40 9.17 -10.09
N ALA A 173 17.76 8.70 -11.29
CA ALA A 173 17.08 7.59 -11.95
C ALA A 173 17.22 6.27 -11.17
N ALA A 174 18.40 5.99 -10.61
CA ALA A 174 18.62 4.83 -9.76
C ALA A 174 17.73 4.87 -8.52
N HIS A 175 17.59 6.05 -7.90
CA HIS A 175 16.76 6.24 -6.72
C HIS A 175 15.27 5.99 -6.98
N GLU A 176 14.73 6.49 -8.09
CA GLU A 176 13.32 6.26 -8.44
C GLU A 176 13.03 4.78 -8.72
N VAL A 177 13.95 4.08 -9.42
CA VAL A 177 13.85 2.63 -9.62
C VAL A 177 13.94 1.87 -8.29
N ASN A 178 14.86 2.26 -7.42
CA ASN A 178 15.03 1.62 -6.11
C ASN A 178 13.80 1.80 -5.21
N ARG A 179 13.14 2.96 -5.29
CA ARG A 179 11.86 3.22 -4.61
C ARG A 179 10.71 2.41 -5.21
N ALA A 180 10.64 2.30 -6.54
CA ALA A 180 9.64 1.46 -7.19
C ALA A 180 9.79 -0.02 -6.79
N ASN A 181 11.04 -0.50 -6.70
CA ASN A 181 11.34 -1.86 -6.25
C ASN A 181 10.74 -2.18 -4.87
N ASP A 182 10.66 -1.21 -3.94
CA ASP A 182 10.04 -1.44 -2.63
C ASP A 182 8.59 -1.92 -2.68
N ILE A 183 7.85 -1.44 -3.68
CA ILE A 183 6.45 -1.79 -3.86
C ILE A 183 6.31 -2.99 -4.81
N LEU A 184 7.08 -3.02 -5.90
CA LEU A 184 7.01 -4.09 -6.90
C LEU A 184 7.52 -5.44 -6.37
N GLU A 185 8.53 -5.44 -5.50
CA GLU A 185 9.01 -6.65 -4.82
C GLU A 185 7.93 -7.21 -3.91
N THR A 186 7.29 -6.33 -3.14
CA THR A 186 6.25 -6.69 -2.16
C THR A 186 4.98 -7.22 -2.84
N ASP A 187 4.45 -6.50 -3.83
CA ASP A 187 3.14 -6.82 -4.41
C ASP A 187 3.21 -7.85 -5.54
N PHE A 188 4.27 -7.80 -6.36
CA PHE A 188 4.37 -8.60 -7.59
C PHE A 188 5.52 -9.61 -7.58
N GLY A 189 6.48 -9.52 -6.66
CA GLY A 189 7.73 -10.27 -6.74
C GLY A 189 8.59 -9.86 -7.94
N VAL A 190 8.52 -8.59 -8.34
CA VAL A 190 9.28 -8.02 -9.46
C VAL A 190 10.43 -7.17 -8.93
N HIS A 191 11.62 -7.38 -9.47
CA HIS A 191 12.80 -6.54 -9.18
C HIS A 191 13.33 -5.91 -10.47
N LEU A 192 13.66 -4.63 -10.41
CA LEU A 192 14.20 -3.85 -11.53
C LEU A 192 15.66 -3.50 -11.29
N THR A 193 16.52 -3.84 -12.24
CA THR A 193 17.93 -3.42 -12.26
C THR A 193 18.15 -2.50 -13.47
N LEU A 194 18.83 -1.36 -13.30
CA LEU A 194 19.15 -0.47 -14.42
C LEU A 194 19.93 -1.21 -15.52
N ALA A 195 19.68 -0.84 -16.77
CA ALA A 195 20.41 -1.38 -17.92
C ALA A 195 21.91 -1.05 -17.82
N ALA A 196 22.75 -1.98 -18.30
CA ALA A 196 24.21 -1.88 -18.14
C ALA A 196 24.85 -0.61 -18.75
N ARG A 197 24.16 0.09 -19.66
CA ARG A 197 24.60 1.31 -20.36
C ARG A 197 23.65 2.50 -20.14
N ASN A 198 22.95 2.53 -19.00
CA ASN A 198 21.96 3.56 -18.70
C ASN A 198 22.54 4.98 -18.65
N ASP A 199 23.85 5.13 -18.37
CA ASP A 199 24.57 6.40 -18.44
C ASP A 199 24.43 7.11 -19.80
N ARG A 200 24.22 6.37 -20.89
CA ARG A 200 24.03 6.93 -22.23
C ARG A 200 22.63 7.50 -22.46
N LEU A 201 21.69 7.24 -21.56
CA LEU A 201 20.29 7.65 -21.67
C LEU A 201 19.97 8.91 -20.83
N ILE A 202 20.97 9.45 -20.14
CA ILE A 202 20.84 10.68 -19.37
C ILE A 202 21.24 11.86 -20.26
N LEU A 203 20.24 12.63 -20.70
CA LEU A 203 20.46 13.82 -21.53
C LEU A 203 20.84 15.00 -20.64
N THR A 204 21.84 15.78 -21.06
CA THR A 204 22.31 16.98 -20.34
C THR A 204 22.22 18.26 -21.18
N ARG A 205 21.91 18.11 -22.47
CA ARG A 205 21.92 19.19 -23.47
C ARG A 205 20.59 19.24 -24.20
N PRO A 206 19.84 20.36 -24.16
CA PRO A 206 18.58 20.49 -24.86
C PRO A 206 18.69 20.28 -26.38
N GLU A 207 19.81 20.65 -27.00
CA GLU A 207 20.02 20.48 -28.45
C GLU A 207 20.14 19.00 -28.90
N ASP A 208 20.50 18.11 -27.97
CA ASP A 208 20.61 16.66 -28.21
C ASP A 208 19.36 15.91 -27.71
N ASP A 209 18.35 16.63 -27.19
CA ASP A 209 17.20 16.08 -26.50
C ASP A 209 16.01 15.88 -27.47
N PRO A 210 15.70 14.63 -27.89
CA PRO A 210 14.60 14.36 -28.82
C PRO A 210 13.23 14.63 -28.19
N PHE A 211 13.14 14.71 -26.85
CA PHE A 211 11.89 14.93 -26.13
C PHE A 211 11.45 16.40 -26.16
N GLU A 212 12.29 17.31 -26.65
CA GLU A 212 11.95 18.73 -26.86
C GLU A 212 11.03 18.95 -28.07
N ALA A 213 11.04 18.02 -29.02
CA ALA A 213 10.36 18.17 -30.31
C ALA A 213 9.42 17.01 -30.65
N SER A 214 9.26 16.02 -29.76
CA SER A 214 8.50 14.80 -30.03
C SER A 214 7.76 14.31 -28.80
N GLU A 215 6.62 13.66 -29.04
CA GLU A 215 5.83 13.03 -27.98
C GLU A 215 6.68 12.02 -27.20
N PRO A 216 6.61 11.99 -25.85
CA PRO A 216 7.55 11.21 -25.05
C PRO A 216 7.56 9.71 -25.33
N GLY A 217 6.41 9.08 -25.59
CA GLY A 217 6.30 7.65 -25.86
C GLY A 217 7.10 7.22 -27.10
N PRO A 218 6.78 7.73 -28.30
CA PRO A 218 7.55 7.44 -29.52
C PRO A 218 9.03 7.82 -29.40
N ALA A 219 9.34 9.00 -28.87
CA ALA A 219 10.72 9.47 -28.69
C ALA A 219 11.53 8.53 -27.78
N SER A 220 10.91 7.99 -26.73
CA SER A 220 11.53 7.03 -25.81
C SER A 220 11.96 5.76 -26.53
N VAL A 221 11.08 5.19 -27.37
CA VAL A 221 11.38 3.98 -28.14
C VAL A 221 12.58 4.21 -29.06
N GLU A 222 12.54 5.26 -29.88
CA GLU A 222 13.61 5.56 -30.83
C GLU A 222 14.94 5.84 -30.13
N PHE A 223 14.91 6.68 -29.08
CA PHE A 223 16.10 7.10 -28.36
C PHE A 223 16.77 5.92 -27.65
N ILE A 224 16.02 5.15 -26.85
CA ILE A 224 16.56 4.03 -26.08
C ILE A 224 17.11 2.95 -27.02
N ASN A 225 16.35 2.59 -28.06
CA ASN A 225 16.77 1.57 -29.05
C ASN A 225 18.04 2.00 -29.77
N ARG A 226 18.10 3.24 -30.26
CA ARG A 226 19.27 3.76 -30.97
C ARG A 226 20.52 3.78 -30.10
N ARG A 227 20.38 4.08 -28.80
CA ARG A 227 21.54 4.35 -27.94
C ARG A 227 22.14 3.11 -27.30
N ILE A 228 21.30 2.14 -26.91
CA ILE A 228 21.74 0.94 -26.20
C ILE A 228 21.26 -0.38 -26.83
N GLY A 229 20.36 -0.34 -27.82
CA GLY A 229 19.83 -1.52 -28.48
C GLY A 229 18.76 -2.26 -27.67
N GLU A 230 17.77 -2.81 -28.37
CA GLU A 230 16.60 -3.49 -27.79
C GLU A 230 16.93 -4.69 -26.91
N SER A 231 18.04 -5.38 -27.15
CA SER A 231 18.46 -6.55 -26.37
C SER A 231 19.09 -6.20 -25.03
N ALA A 232 19.43 -4.91 -24.82
CA ALA A 232 20.08 -4.45 -23.60
C ALA A 232 19.12 -4.27 -22.42
N TYR A 233 17.80 -4.35 -22.65
CA TYR A 233 16.79 -4.09 -21.64
C TYR A 233 15.48 -4.84 -21.91
N ASP A 234 14.67 -4.95 -20.87
CA ASP A 234 13.44 -5.74 -20.80
C ASP A 234 12.21 -4.83 -20.66
N ILE A 235 12.39 -3.69 -20.00
CA ILE A 235 11.42 -2.57 -19.87
C ILE A 235 12.18 -1.27 -20.13
N GLY A 236 11.62 -0.37 -20.92
CA GLY A 236 12.14 0.97 -21.16
C GLY A 236 11.16 2.01 -20.62
N HIS A 237 11.71 3.07 -20.03
CA HIS A 237 10.92 4.12 -19.41
C HIS A 237 11.66 5.46 -19.53
N THR A 238 10.95 6.53 -19.86
CA THR A 238 11.53 7.88 -19.88
C THR A 238 11.00 8.71 -18.72
N LEU A 239 11.91 9.35 -17.99
CA LEU A 239 11.61 10.31 -16.94
C LEU A 239 11.70 11.74 -17.50
N THR A 240 10.62 12.50 -17.35
CA THR A 240 10.48 13.86 -17.88
C THR A 240 10.17 14.86 -16.75
N ASP A 241 10.12 16.15 -17.09
CA ASP A 241 9.55 17.21 -16.25
C ASP A 241 8.07 17.51 -16.57
N ILE A 242 7.45 16.72 -17.45
CA ILE A 242 6.04 16.84 -17.84
C ILE A 242 5.17 16.20 -16.76
N PHE A 243 4.16 16.91 -16.28
CA PHE A 243 3.25 16.39 -15.27
C PHE A 243 2.44 15.19 -15.80
N GLY A 244 2.56 14.05 -15.12
CA GLY A 244 1.79 12.84 -15.40
C GLY A 244 2.65 11.70 -15.93
N GLY A 245 2.03 10.78 -16.64
CA GLY A 245 2.72 9.64 -17.25
C GLY A 245 1.76 8.77 -18.05
N TYR A 246 2.31 7.97 -18.95
CA TYR A 246 1.53 7.09 -19.80
C TYR A 246 2.33 5.86 -20.25
N SER A 247 1.63 4.74 -20.36
CA SER A 247 2.01 3.56 -21.12
C SER A 247 0.74 2.81 -21.50
N GLU A 248 0.76 2.11 -22.63
CA GLU A 248 -0.21 1.04 -22.86
C GLU A 248 -0.06 -0.06 -21.80
N THR A 249 -1.15 -0.79 -21.57
CA THR A 249 -1.17 -1.88 -20.59
C THR A 249 -0.54 -3.15 -21.17
N GLY A 250 0.42 -3.75 -20.46
CA GLY A 250 1.06 -5.01 -20.84
C GLY A 250 2.09 -4.85 -21.97
N THR A 251 3.09 -3.99 -21.77
CA THR A 251 4.15 -3.74 -22.75
C THR A 251 5.49 -4.37 -22.39
N SER A 252 5.70 -4.86 -21.17
CA SER A 252 6.96 -5.51 -20.78
C SER A 252 7.30 -6.68 -21.72
N CYS A 253 8.59 -6.82 -22.06
CA CYS A 253 9.11 -7.79 -23.03
C CYS A 253 8.59 -7.66 -24.48
N SER A 254 7.77 -6.66 -24.81
CA SER A 254 7.20 -6.50 -26.16
C SER A 254 8.09 -5.65 -27.08
N ASN A 255 8.44 -6.20 -28.25
CA ASN A 255 8.96 -5.45 -29.40
C ASN A 255 8.00 -5.58 -30.59
N ASP A 256 6.69 -5.67 -30.31
CA ASP A 256 5.69 -5.98 -31.34
C ASP A 256 5.65 -4.87 -32.40
N LEU A 257 5.83 -5.26 -33.67
CA LEU A 257 5.79 -4.37 -34.83
C LEU A 257 4.41 -4.39 -35.52
N SER A 258 3.48 -5.25 -35.07
CA SER A 258 2.21 -5.54 -35.75
C SER A 258 1.03 -4.68 -35.28
N ALA A 259 1.13 -4.07 -34.09
CA ALA A 259 0.25 -2.99 -33.64
C ALA A 259 0.84 -1.63 -34.04
N ASP A 260 0.23 -0.52 -33.60
CA ASP A 260 0.97 0.76 -33.57
C ASP A 260 2.26 0.51 -32.76
N PHE A 261 3.38 0.51 -33.50
CA PHE A 261 4.69 0.08 -33.00
C PHE A 261 5.05 0.83 -31.73
N HIS A 262 4.77 2.14 -31.69
CA HIS A 262 5.09 2.95 -30.53
C HIS A 262 4.08 2.80 -29.40
N ALA A 263 2.81 2.51 -29.70
CA ALA A 263 1.80 2.36 -28.65
C ALA A 263 2.13 1.16 -27.74
N THR A 264 2.53 0.01 -28.30
CA THR A 264 2.65 -1.24 -27.53
C THR A 264 4.08 -1.68 -27.24
N HIS A 265 5.07 -0.82 -27.48
CA HIS A 265 6.48 -1.16 -27.28
C HIS A 265 6.89 -1.16 -25.82
N LYS A 266 7.78 -2.07 -25.42
CA LYS A 266 8.35 -2.15 -24.06
C LYS A 266 9.09 -0.89 -23.60
N ALA A 267 9.39 0.05 -24.51
CA ALA A 267 10.09 1.30 -24.20
C ALA A 267 9.22 2.56 -24.28
N ALA A 268 7.94 2.43 -24.59
CA ALA A 268 7.07 3.58 -24.80
C ALA A 268 6.50 4.20 -23.51
N GLY A 269 6.88 3.66 -22.34
CA GLY A 269 6.46 4.21 -21.06
C GLY A 269 7.19 5.51 -20.71
N TRP A 270 6.47 6.46 -20.13
CA TRP A 270 7.08 7.68 -19.59
C TRP A 270 6.31 8.21 -18.40
N SER A 271 6.99 8.93 -17.51
CA SER A 271 6.39 9.65 -16.38
C SER A 271 7.21 10.89 -16.02
N GLY A 272 6.61 11.83 -15.30
CA GLY A 272 7.29 13.06 -14.92
C GLY A 272 6.51 13.98 -13.99
N HIS A 273 7.23 14.99 -13.49
CA HIS A 273 6.70 16.09 -12.70
C HIS A 273 7.61 17.32 -12.85
N ALA A 274 7.05 18.53 -12.80
CA ALA A 274 7.83 19.77 -12.98
C ALA A 274 8.87 20.02 -11.86
N HIS A 275 8.62 19.43 -10.69
CA HIS A 275 9.47 19.47 -9.49
C HIS A 275 9.79 18.06 -9.01
N PRO A 276 10.42 17.21 -9.83
CA PRO A 276 10.61 15.78 -9.51
C PRO A 276 11.60 15.56 -8.35
N ASP A 277 12.23 16.65 -7.92
CA ASP A 277 13.37 16.69 -7.04
C ASP A 277 12.98 17.15 -5.62
N THR A 278 11.76 17.67 -5.47
CA THR A 278 11.15 18.12 -4.20
C THR A 278 9.74 17.57 -3.97
N GLU A 279 9.04 17.10 -5.00
CA GLU A 279 7.67 16.62 -4.91
C GLU A 279 7.58 15.09 -5.04
N PRO A 280 6.78 14.42 -4.20
CA PRO A 280 6.71 12.96 -4.22
C PRO A 280 5.93 12.39 -5.42
N TYR A 281 5.10 13.20 -6.10
CA TYR A 281 4.23 12.78 -7.22
C TYR A 281 4.97 12.12 -8.38
N ALA A 282 6.23 12.47 -8.63
CA ALA A 282 7.02 11.85 -9.69
C ALA A 282 7.11 10.32 -9.50
N GLN A 283 7.22 9.86 -8.25
CA GLN A 283 7.23 8.43 -7.93
C GLN A 283 5.88 7.77 -8.20
N ASP A 284 4.79 8.45 -7.82
CA ASP A 284 3.44 7.91 -7.93
C ASP A 284 3.10 7.68 -9.40
N PHE A 285 3.47 8.61 -10.30
CA PHE A 285 3.33 8.44 -11.74
C PHE A 285 4.21 7.33 -12.30
N MET A 286 5.47 7.24 -11.88
CA MET A 286 6.34 6.14 -12.33
C MET A 286 5.77 4.79 -11.90
N LEU A 287 5.29 4.66 -10.66
CA LEU A 287 4.71 3.43 -10.14
C LEU A 287 3.44 3.04 -10.90
N HIS A 288 2.54 4.00 -11.18
CA HIS A 288 1.35 3.79 -12.00
C HIS A 288 1.71 3.26 -13.39
N VAL A 289 2.65 3.93 -14.07
CA VAL A 289 3.04 3.56 -15.44
C VAL A 289 3.76 2.23 -15.48
N LEU A 290 4.62 1.92 -14.50
CA LEU A 290 5.24 0.59 -14.38
C LEU A 290 4.20 -0.50 -14.12
N GLY A 291 3.17 -0.21 -13.31
CA GLY A 291 2.01 -1.09 -13.15
C GLY A 291 1.34 -1.41 -14.49
N SER A 292 1.05 -0.38 -15.29
CA SER A 292 0.52 -0.55 -16.65
C SER A 292 1.46 -1.37 -17.54
N GLN A 293 2.76 -1.06 -17.57
CA GLN A 293 3.75 -1.81 -18.36
C GLN A 293 3.79 -3.30 -17.98
N LEU A 294 3.54 -3.61 -16.70
CA LEU A 294 3.45 -4.95 -16.13
C LEU A 294 2.06 -5.59 -16.22
N GLY A 295 1.11 -4.95 -16.91
CA GLY A 295 -0.20 -5.53 -17.23
C GLY A 295 -1.33 -5.22 -16.23
N ALA A 296 -1.11 -4.32 -15.27
CA ALA A 296 -2.17 -3.83 -14.40
C ALA A 296 -3.04 -2.80 -15.14
N TRP A 297 -4.36 -2.96 -15.06
CA TRP A 297 -5.29 -1.95 -15.57
C TRP A 297 -5.62 -0.92 -14.50
N PRO A 298 -5.90 0.34 -14.87
CA PRO A 298 -6.48 1.32 -13.97
C PRO A 298 -7.75 0.81 -13.29
N THR A 299 -8.00 1.27 -12.06
CA THR A 299 -9.06 0.73 -11.19
C THR A 299 -10.13 1.75 -10.80
N ALA A 300 -9.95 3.02 -11.14
CA ALA A 300 -10.82 4.12 -10.73
C ALA A 300 -12.16 4.15 -11.48
N ASN A 301 -13.25 3.92 -10.77
CA ASN A 301 -14.61 3.90 -11.30
C ASN A 301 -15.11 5.27 -11.77
N GLY A 302 -14.68 6.37 -11.16
CA GLY A 302 -15.05 7.72 -11.57
C GLY A 302 -14.29 8.25 -12.80
N CYS A 303 -13.37 7.47 -13.37
CA CYS A 303 -12.46 7.88 -14.46
C CYS A 303 -12.64 7.05 -15.75
N ILE A 304 -13.85 6.95 -16.30
CA ILE A 304 -14.13 6.05 -17.45
C ILE A 304 -13.38 6.32 -18.76
N ARG A 305 -12.77 7.49 -18.92
CA ARG A 305 -11.91 7.74 -20.10
C ARG A 305 -10.66 6.87 -20.09
N PHE A 306 -10.26 6.38 -18.92
CA PHE A 306 -9.03 5.64 -18.71
C PHE A 306 -9.26 4.26 -18.07
N THR A 307 -10.38 4.09 -17.38
CA THR A 307 -10.76 2.82 -16.74
C THR A 307 -11.92 2.16 -17.48
N LEU A 308 -11.80 0.87 -17.74
CA LEU A 308 -12.88 0.04 -18.27
C LEU A 308 -13.84 -0.39 -17.15
N ASP A 309 -15.15 -0.45 -17.43
CA ASP A 309 -16.18 -0.79 -16.44
C ASP A 309 -15.94 -2.15 -15.75
N ASP A 310 -15.38 -3.14 -16.46
CA ASP A 310 -15.05 -4.48 -15.90
C ASP A 310 -13.74 -4.50 -15.08
N ARG A 311 -13.08 -3.35 -14.94
CA ARG A 311 -11.85 -3.13 -14.16
C ARG A 311 -11.97 -2.01 -13.13
N ALA A 312 -13.11 -1.32 -13.09
CA ALA A 312 -13.41 -0.20 -12.21
C ALA A 312 -13.76 -0.64 -10.78
N PHE A 313 -12.76 -1.10 -10.02
CA PHE A 313 -12.93 -1.65 -8.66
C PHE A 313 -12.89 -0.62 -7.53
N GLU A 314 -12.44 0.61 -7.77
CA GLU A 314 -12.28 1.63 -6.72
C GLU A 314 -13.21 2.82 -6.96
N PRO A 315 -13.96 3.33 -5.96
CA PRO A 315 -14.80 4.53 -6.12
C PRO A 315 -14.01 5.77 -6.54
N GLY A 316 -14.69 6.75 -7.14
CA GLY A 316 -14.09 8.05 -7.48
C GLY A 316 -12.82 7.93 -8.34
N SER A 317 -11.78 8.69 -7.99
CA SER A 317 -10.48 8.61 -8.65
C SER A 317 -9.63 7.40 -8.24
N GLY A 318 -10.09 6.53 -7.34
CA GLY A 318 -9.27 5.43 -6.80
C GLY A 318 -8.19 5.91 -5.83
N SER A 319 -7.81 5.03 -4.89
CA SER A 319 -6.81 5.32 -3.85
C SER A 319 -5.46 4.63 -4.12
N THR A 320 -5.46 3.48 -4.81
CA THR A 320 -4.22 2.71 -5.03
C THR A 320 -3.33 3.30 -6.13
N ALA A 321 -2.15 2.72 -6.33
CA ALA A 321 -1.20 3.13 -7.37
C ALA A 321 -1.78 3.12 -8.79
N MET A 322 -2.80 2.28 -9.06
CA MET A 322 -3.50 2.24 -10.35
C MET A 322 -4.77 3.11 -10.37
N GLY A 323 -5.00 3.88 -9.32
CA GLY A 323 -5.93 4.99 -9.32
C GLY A 323 -5.35 6.23 -10.02
N TYR A 324 -6.07 7.33 -9.88
CA TYR A 324 -5.79 8.64 -10.45
C TYR A 324 -5.85 9.76 -9.41
N ALA A 325 -5.75 9.47 -8.10
CA ALA A 325 -5.66 10.54 -7.11
C ALA A 325 -4.43 11.44 -7.41
N PRO A 326 -4.57 12.79 -7.41
CA PRO A 326 -5.67 13.60 -6.85
C PRO A 326 -6.78 14.03 -7.83
N THR A 327 -6.92 13.42 -9.01
CA THR A 327 -7.97 13.84 -9.95
C THR A 327 -9.35 13.83 -9.29
N ARG A 328 -10.24 14.72 -9.74
CA ARG A 328 -11.63 14.84 -9.28
C ARG A 328 -12.59 14.06 -10.18
N CYS A 329 -12.13 12.94 -10.72
CA CYS A 329 -12.98 11.95 -11.35
C CYS A 329 -14.15 11.58 -10.41
N GLY A 330 -15.36 11.44 -10.95
CA GLY A 330 -16.59 11.29 -10.15
C GLY A 330 -17.11 12.59 -9.50
N GLY A 331 -16.39 13.70 -9.59
CA GLY A 331 -16.75 15.01 -9.03
C GLY A 331 -16.21 15.25 -7.61
N GLU A 332 -16.49 16.44 -7.05
CA GLU A 332 -15.98 16.86 -5.74
C GLU A 332 -16.39 15.91 -4.60
N ALA A 333 -17.63 15.39 -4.65
CA ALA A 333 -18.15 14.43 -3.67
C ALA A 333 -17.50 13.03 -3.73
N GLN A 334 -16.60 12.77 -4.69
CA GLN A 334 -15.81 11.53 -4.78
C GLN A 334 -14.30 11.80 -4.83
N TRP A 335 -13.84 13.00 -4.45
CA TRP A 335 -12.42 13.28 -4.35
C TRP A 335 -11.82 12.59 -3.11
N LEU A 336 -11.11 11.49 -3.30
CA LEU A 336 -10.71 10.60 -2.20
C LEU A 336 -9.52 11.10 -1.38
N GLN A 337 -8.48 11.60 -2.05
CA GLN A 337 -7.21 11.96 -1.42
C GLN A 337 -6.30 12.77 -2.34
N PRO A 338 -5.32 13.51 -1.78
CA PRO A 338 -4.40 14.33 -2.55
C PRO A 338 -3.34 13.55 -3.33
N ARG A 339 -3.11 12.27 -3.03
CA ARG A 339 -2.10 11.42 -3.70
C ARG A 339 -2.55 9.99 -3.75
N SER A 340 -2.07 9.22 -4.72
CA SER A 340 -2.29 7.77 -4.73
C SER A 340 -1.40 7.12 -3.67
N ASP A 341 -1.91 6.08 -3.02
CA ASP A 341 -1.15 5.30 -2.04
C ASP A 341 -0.23 4.32 -2.75
N ALA A 342 0.97 4.11 -2.20
CA ALA A 342 2.01 3.32 -2.83
C ALA A 342 1.83 1.80 -2.62
N TYR A 343 0.70 1.26 -3.07
CA TYR A 343 0.42 -0.18 -3.14
C TYR A 343 -0.59 -0.46 -4.26
N PHE A 344 -0.69 -1.71 -4.68
CA PHE A 344 -1.58 -2.12 -5.76
C PHE A 344 -2.85 -2.80 -5.26
N HIS A 345 -3.95 -2.56 -5.97
CA HIS A 345 -5.22 -3.22 -5.68
C HIS A 345 -5.11 -4.74 -5.84
N ALA A 346 -5.89 -5.52 -5.08
CA ALA A 346 -5.88 -6.98 -5.19
C ALA A 346 -6.16 -7.51 -6.62
N ALA A 347 -6.95 -6.77 -7.40
CA ALA A 347 -7.18 -7.03 -8.82
C ALA A 347 -5.91 -6.85 -9.67
N ASN A 348 -5.13 -5.80 -9.42
CA ASN A 348 -3.88 -5.54 -10.14
C ASN A 348 -2.82 -6.60 -9.83
N ILE A 349 -2.71 -7.04 -8.57
CA ILE A 349 -1.82 -8.13 -8.18
C ILE A 349 -2.15 -9.41 -8.97
N ALA A 350 -3.44 -9.73 -9.12
CA ALA A 350 -3.86 -10.87 -9.93
C ALA A 350 -3.56 -10.69 -11.43
N GLN A 351 -3.80 -9.51 -11.99
CA GLN A 351 -3.52 -9.19 -13.39
C GLN A 351 -2.03 -9.29 -13.71
N VAL A 352 -1.17 -8.66 -12.91
CA VAL A 352 0.27 -8.67 -13.12
C VAL A 352 0.82 -10.09 -12.98
N ARG A 353 0.37 -10.87 -12.00
CA ARG A 353 0.75 -12.30 -11.88
C ARG A 353 0.38 -13.10 -13.14
N SER A 354 -0.81 -12.88 -13.69
CA SER A 354 -1.23 -13.52 -14.94
C SER A 354 -0.37 -13.05 -16.13
N TRP A 355 -0.02 -11.77 -16.19
CA TRP A 355 0.81 -11.20 -17.25
C TRP A 355 2.24 -11.76 -17.22
N LEU A 356 2.86 -11.81 -16.04
CA LEU A 356 4.20 -12.36 -15.83
C LEU A 356 4.27 -13.86 -16.14
N ALA A 357 3.19 -14.61 -15.91
CA ALA A 357 3.07 -16.01 -16.31
C ALA A 357 2.93 -16.22 -17.83
N SER A 358 2.69 -15.14 -18.59
CA SER A 358 2.52 -15.15 -20.04
C SER A 358 3.75 -14.56 -20.77
N ARG A 359 3.55 -14.00 -21.98
CA ARG A 359 4.60 -13.30 -22.75
C ARG A 359 5.23 -12.12 -21.97
N GLY A 360 4.48 -11.51 -21.06
CA GLY A 360 4.91 -10.36 -20.27
C GLY A 360 6.12 -10.57 -19.36
N GLY A 361 6.36 -11.81 -18.93
CA GLY A 361 7.52 -12.19 -18.12
C GLY A 361 8.58 -12.99 -18.87
N SER A 362 8.48 -13.09 -20.21
CA SER A 362 9.33 -13.97 -21.02
C SER A 362 10.81 -13.58 -21.08
N CYS A 363 11.10 -12.28 -20.99
CA CYS A 363 12.44 -11.71 -21.02
C CYS A 363 13.07 -11.55 -19.63
N ALA A 364 12.27 -11.67 -18.56
CA ALA A 364 12.76 -11.55 -17.19
C ALA A 364 13.60 -12.76 -16.79
N ARG A 365 14.65 -12.52 -16.00
CA ARG A 365 15.34 -13.60 -15.31
C ARG A 365 14.45 -14.07 -14.16
N LYS A 366 14.09 -15.35 -14.17
CA LYS A 366 13.28 -15.95 -13.11
C LYS A 366 14.18 -16.45 -11.98
N ARG A 367 13.81 -16.14 -10.74
CA ARG A 367 14.48 -16.62 -9.53
C ARG A 367 13.44 -17.25 -8.61
N LEU A 368 13.75 -18.43 -8.07
CA LEU A 368 12.92 -19.02 -7.04
C LEU A 368 13.20 -18.32 -5.71
N GLY A 369 12.15 -17.83 -5.06
CA GLY A 369 12.20 -17.30 -3.72
C GLY A 369 12.53 -18.38 -2.71
N LYS A 370 13.15 -17.98 -1.59
CA LYS A 370 13.45 -18.88 -0.47
C LYS A 370 12.34 -18.86 0.58
N ALA A 371 11.49 -17.84 0.54
CA ALA A 371 10.36 -17.64 1.41
C ALA A 371 9.18 -18.56 1.10
N SER A 372 8.54 -19.06 2.15
CA SER A 372 7.19 -19.61 2.05
C SER A 372 6.13 -18.50 2.18
N ALA A 373 5.09 -18.56 1.35
CA ALA A 373 3.97 -17.62 1.43
C ALA A 373 3.20 -17.75 2.76
N PRO A 374 2.60 -16.65 3.26
CA PRO A 374 1.66 -16.72 4.39
C PRO A 374 0.54 -17.73 4.13
N TRP A 375 0.12 -18.42 5.18
CA TRP A 375 -0.99 -19.36 5.11
C TRP A 375 -2.25 -18.72 5.71
N ILE A 376 -3.30 -18.61 4.89
CA ILE A 376 -4.62 -18.15 5.31
C ILE A 376 -5.45 -19.41 5.63
N ASP A 377 -5.99 -19.48 6.84
CA ASP A 377 -6.88 -20.57 7.26
C ASP A 377 -8.17 -20.53 6.41
N PRO A 378 -8.42 -21.53 5.54
CA PRO A 378 -9.59 -21.52 4.66
C PRO A 378 -10.90 -21.47 5.45
N ALA A 379 -10.96 -22.05 6.65
CA ALA A 379 -12.17 -22.03 7.47
C ALA A 379 -12.57 -20.61 7.91
N SER A 380 -11.60 -19.69 8.01
CA SER A 380 -11.87 -18.30 8.40
C SER A 380 -12.51 -17.44 7.29
N VAL A 381 -12.54 -17.95 6.05
CA VAL A 381 -13.01 -17.23 4.85
C VAL A 381 -14.01 -18.01 3.99
N ALA A 382 -14.24 -19.30 4.29
CA ALA A 382 -15.03 -20.22 3.45
C ALA A 382 -16.53 -19.91 3.40
N GLU A 383 -17.11 -19.35 4.47
CA GLU A 383 -18.55 -19.14 4.55
C GLU A 383 -18.99 -17.86 3.83
N GLU A 384 -20.01 -17.99 2.98
CA GLU A 384 -20.76 -16.81 2.51
C GLU A 384 -21.53 -16.23 3.70
N ALA A 385 -21.10 -15.06 4.15
CA ALA A 385 -21.75 -14.36 5.24
C ALA A 385 -22.98 -13.62 4.72
N VAL A 386 -24.08 -13.68 5.48
CA VAL A 386 -25.31 -12.94 5.17
C VAL A 386 -25.43 -11.77 6.15
N ILE A 387 -25.62 -10.56 5.62
CA ILE A 387 -25.73 -9.32 6.41
C ILE A 387 -27.01 -8.55 6.03
N PRO A 388 -27.63 -7.82 6.96
CA PRO A 388 -28.67 -6.85 6.63
C PRO A 388 -28.09 -5.65 5.86
N ALA A 389 -28.86 -5.08 4.95
CA ALA A 389 -28.54 -3.81 4.30
C ALA A 389 -28.51 -2.65 5.31
N ARG A 390 -27.75 -1.59 4.99
CA ARG A 390 -27.61 -0.37 5.81
C ARG A 390 -27.00 -0.64 7.20
N THR A 391 -26.25 -1.72 7.36
CA THR A 391 -25.65 -2.11 8.64
C THR A 391 -24.13 -2.30 8.51
N PRO A 392 -23.34 -1.77 9.47
CA PRO A 392 -21.90 -1.97 9.53
C PRO A 392 -21.49 -3.43 9.64
N PHE A 393 -20.34 -3.77 9.07
CA PHE A 393 -19.79 -5.12 9.16
C PHE A 393 -18.27 -5.12 9.30
N LEU A 394 -17.73 -6.23 9.80
CA LEU A 394 -16.31 -6.46 10.01
C LEU A 394 -15.87 -7.71 9.23
N LEU A 395 -14.81 -7.57 8.45
CA LEU A 395 -14.12 -8.71 7.84
C LEU A 395 -12.86 -9.03 8.63
N ASP A 396 -12.60 -10.32 8.79
CA ASP A 396 -11.43 -10.86 9.47
C ASP A 396 -11.05 -12.21 8.85
N ALA A 397 -9.81 -12.62 9.05
CA ALA A 397 -9.29 -13.93 8.67
C ALA A 397 -8.17 -14.36 9.62
N ARG A 398 -8.03 -15.67 9.81
CA ARG A 398 -6.92 -16.24 10.58
C ARG A 398 -5.77 -16.52 9.64
N VAL A 399 -4.62 -15.90 9.92
CA VAL A 399 -3.45 -15.96 9.04
C VAL A 399 -2.19 -16.28 9.85
N PHE A 400 -1.34 -17.12 9.27
CA PHE A 400 -0.07 -17.51 9.86
C PHE A 400 1.08 -17.11 8.92
N PRO A 401 2.18 -16.55 9.44
CA PRO A 401 3.34 -16.25 8.61
C PRO A 401 3.94 -17.56 8.07
N GLY A 402 4.45 -17.53 6.83
CA GLY A 402 5.11 -18.69 6.25
C GLY A 402 6.39 -19.07 6.99
N GLU A 403 7.04 -18.10 7.65
CA GLU A 403 8.29 -18.26 8.39
C GLU A 403 8.32 -17.36 9.64
N PRO A 404 9.07 -17.74 10.70
CA PRO A 404 9.27 -16.89 11.87
C PRO A 404 9.89 -15.52 11.52
N GLY A 405 9.44 -14.46 12.19
CA GLY A 405 9.98 -13.10 12.03
C GLY A 405 9.41 -12.30 10.85
N ARG A 406 8.55 -12.90 10.01
CA ARG A 406 7.84 -12.18 8.94
C ARG A 406 6.81 -11.20 9.53
N ARG A 407 6.79 -9.97 9.02
CA ARG A 407 5.86 -8.91 9.44
C ARG A 407 4.73 -8.83 8.42
N LEU A 408 3.58 -9.38 8.78
CA LEU A 408 2.45 -9.43 7.87
C LEU A 408 1.69 -8.11 7.85
N THR A 409 1.22 -7.70 6.67
CA THR A 409 0.25 -6.63 6.48
C THR A 409 -0.91 -7.09 5.60
N TYR A 410 -2.08 -6.48 5.77
CA TYR A 410 -3.35 -6.99 5.26
C TYR A 410 -4.13 -5.88 4.55
N THR A 411 -4.73 -6.20 3.39
CA THR A 411 -5.75 -5.36 2.75
C THR A 411 -7.00 -6.17 2.46
N TRP A 412 -8.17 -5.64 2.85
CA TRP A 412 -9.47 -6.15 2.43
C TRP A 412 -10.05 -5.20 1.39
N GLU A 413 -10.31 -5.70 0.19
CA GLU A 413 -10.66 -4.87 -0.96
C GLU A 413 -11.88 -5.43 -1.68
N GLN A 414 -12.76 -4.55 -2.16
CA GLN A 414 -13.94 -4.97 -2.90
C GLN A 414 -13.55 -5.33 -4.34
N MET A 415 -14.11 -6.42 -4.86
CA MET A 415 -13.80 -6.99 -6.17
C MET A 415 -14.99 -6.86 -7.14
N ASP A 416 -15.95 -5.97 -6.83
CA ASP A 416 -17.10 -5.68 -7.67
C ASP A 416 -16.81 -4.46 -8.56
N ALA A 417 -16.42 -4.71 -9.81
CA ALA A 417 -16.30 -3.65 -10.80
C ALA A 417 -17.69 -3.18 -11.29
N GLY A 418 -17.77 -1.98 -11.85
CA GLY A 418 -19.02 -1.46 -12.40
C GLY A 418 -18.87 -0.16 -13.18
N PRO A 419 -19.98 0.37 -13.71
CA PRO A 419 -19.99 1.60 -14.51
C PRO A 419 -19.70 2.85 -13.68
N GLU A 420 -19.35 3.95 -14.36
CA GLU A 420 -19.07 5.24 -13.73
C GLU A 420 -20.13 5.68 -12.72
N GLN A 421 -19.67 6.10 -11.54
CA GLN A 421 -20.50 6.86 -10.62
C GLN A 421 -20.00 8.31 -10.46
N LYS A 422 -20.96 9.24 -10.38
CA LYS A 422 -20.73 10.68 -10.15
C LYS A 422 -21.53 11.16 -8.96
N GLY A 423 -21.04 12.20 -8.29
CA GLY A 423 -21.69 12.77 -7.12
C GLY A 423 -21.49 11.90 -5.88
N ALA A 424 -22.35 12.02 -4.87
CA ALA A 424 -22.21 11.22 -3.65
C ALA A 424 -22.24 9.71 -3.98
N LEU A 425 -21.26 8.97 -3.45
CA LEU A 425 -21.19 7.52 -3.57
C LEU A 425 -22.46 6.89 -3.00
N LYS A 426 -23.11 6.01 -3.77
CA LYS A 426 -24.36 5.35 -3.39
C LYS A 426 -24.41 3.92 -3.91
N ASP A 427 -25.25 3.10 -3.29
CA ASP A 427 -25.49 1.75 -3.77
C ASP A 427 -26.53 1.74 -4.90
N ASP A 428 -26.03 1.74 -6.14
CA ASP A 428 -26.83 1.57 -7.36
C ASP A 428 -27.06 0.09 -7.74
N GLY A 429 -26.77 -0.84 -6.82
CA GLY A 429 -26.90 -2.29 -7.03
C GLY A 429 -25.72 -2.96 -7.74
N GLN A 430 -24.76 -2.18 -8.22
CA GLN A 430 -23.54 -2.63 -8.91
C GLN A 430 -22.33 -1.76 -8.54
N GLY A 431 -21.13 -2.17 -8.94
CA GLY A 431 -19.89 -1.41 -8.74
C GLY A 431 -19.40 -1.31 -7.30
N PRO A 432 -18.32 -0.55 -7.07
CA PRO A 432 -17.66 -0.47 -5.79
C PRO A 432 -18.35 0.51 -4.84
N LEU A 433 -18.38 0.15 -3.56
CA LEU A 433 -18.94 0.91 -2.45
C LEU A 433 -17.91 1.30 -1.41
N PHE A 434 -16.72 0.67 -1.44
CA PHE A 434 -15.69 0.89 -0.45
C PHE A 434 -14.35 1.14 -1.14
N ARG A 435 -13.74 2.28 -0.84
CA ARG A 435 -12.38 2.62 -1.26
C ARG A 435 -11.38 1.61 -0.71
N SER A 436 -10.27 1.43 -1.42
CA SER A 436 -9.14 0.71 -0.85
C SER A 436 -8.45 1.56 0.23
N MET A 437 -7.87 0.89 1.22
CA MET A 437 -7.13 1.51 2.32
C MET A 437 -5.72 0.89 2.41
N PRO A 438 -4.70 1.65 2.82
CA PRO A 438 -3.34 1.14 2.94
C PRO A 438 -3.23 -0.13 3.78
N PRO A 439 -2.25 -1.01 3.49
CA PRO A 439 -2.05 -2.24 4.25
C PRO A 439 -1.95 -2.00 5.76
N ALA A 440 -2.80 -2.67 6.52
CA ALA A 440 -2.83 -2.61 7.98
C ALA A 440 -2.02 -3.75 8.60
N THR A 441 -1.62 -3.63 9.87
CA THR A 441 -0.93 -4.69 10.62
C THR A 441 -1.88 -5.73 11.22
N THR A 442 -3.18 -5.53 11.10
CA THR A 442 -4.22 -6.45 11.57
C THR A 442 -5.03 -6.98 10.38
N SER A 443 -5.55 -8.20 10.50
CA SER A 443 -6.42 -8.83 9.49
C SER A 443 -7.84 -8.27 9.50
N GLN A 444 -8.17 -7.39 10.44
CA GLN A 444 -9.52 -6.87 10.64
C GLN A 444 -9.74 -5.59 9.86
N ARG A 445 -10.83 -5.52 9.08
CA ARG A 445 -11.33 -4.27 8.49
C ARG A 445 -12.81 -4.09 8.78
N ILE A 446 -13.14 -2.91 9.27
CA ILE A 446 -14.51 -2.48 9.54
C ILE A 446 -15.00 -1.63 8.37
N PHE A 447 -16.26 -1.82 7.98
CA PHE A 447 -16.90 -1.16 6.84
C PHE A 447 -18.21 -0.46 7.25
N PRO A 448 -18.32 0.86 7.03
CA PRO A 448 -17.25 1.83 6.75
C PRO A 448 -16.23 1.89 7.89
N ARG A 449 -15.15 2.64 7.70
CA ARG A 449 -14.11 2.85 8.71
C ARG A 449 -14.69 3.23 10.07
N LEU A 450 -14.07 2.70 11.12
CA LEU A 450 -14.53 2.87 12.50
C LEU A 450 -14.70 4.35 12.91
N ALA A 451 -13.78 5.23 12.51
CA ALA A 451 -13.90 6.67 12.78
C ALA A 451 -15.21 7.27 12.24
N ALA A 452 -15.67 6.83 11.07
CA ALA A 452 -16.93 7.28 10.50
C ALA A 452 -18.13 6.70 11.24
N LEU A 453 -18.08 5.42 11.62
CA LEU A 453 -19.12 4.78 12.44
C LEU A 453 -19.30 5.43 13.81
N LEU A 454 -18.21 5.95 14.40
CA LEU A 454 -18.22 6.63 15.69
C LEU A 454 -18.61 8.12 15.58
N GLY A 455 -18.86 8.63 14.37
CA GLY A 455 -19.23 10.03 14.12
C GLY A 455 -18.07 11.01 14.26
N ARG A 456 -16.83 10.54 14.14
CA ARG A 456 -15.61 11.36 14.26
C ARG A 456 -15.12 11.90 12.91
N GLU A 457 -15.49 11.20 11.84
CA GLU A 457 -15.18 11.55 10.45
C GLU A 457 -16.38 11.22 9.57
N ASP A 458 -16.40 11.73 8.34
CA ASP A 458 -17.38 11.33 7.35
C ASP A 458 -16.98 10.00 6.69
N ALA A 459 -17.95 9.12 6.40
CA ALA A 459 -17.72 7.92 5.57
C ALA A 459 -17.47 8.29 4.10
N ALA A 460 -18.02 9.43 3.67
CA ALA A 460 -17.74 10.01 2.38
C ALA A 460 -16.52 10.94 2.45
N PRO A 461 -15.75 11.06 1.36
CA PRO A 461 -15.91 10.34 0.11
C PRO A 461 -15.27 8.94 0.17
N GLY A 462 -15.91 7.96 -0.50
CA GLY A 462 -15.29 6.68 -0.79
C GLY A 462 -15.80 5.46 -0.02
N GLU A 463 -16.62 5.60 1.02
CA GLU A 463 -17.32 4.45 1.61
C GLU A 463 -18.83 4.69 1.75
N ALA A 464 -19.63 3.74 1.28
CA ALA A 464 -21.08 3.73 1.42
C ALA A 464 -21.57 2.33 1.83
N LEU A 465 -22.50 2.25 2.78
CA LEU A 465 -23.11 0.98 3.12
C LEU A 465 -24.00 0.48 1.98
N PRO A 466 -24.05 -0.84 1.73
CA PRO A 466 -24.98 -1.40 0.75
C PRO A 466 -26.41 -1.17 1.24
N THR A 467 -27.29 -0.78 0.32
CA THR A 467 -28.70 -0.45 0.59
C THR A 467 -29.67 -1.35 -0.16
N THR A 468 -29.17 -2.19 -1.07
CA THR A 468 -29.97 -3.08 -1.92
C THR A 468 -29.62 -4.54 -1.68
N ASN A 469 -30.48 -5.46 -2.13
CA ASN A 469 -30.17 -6.89 -2.19
C ASN A 469 -29.06 -7.13 -3.23
N ARG A 470 -27.84 -7.42 -2.78
CA ARG A 470 -26.72 -7.72 -3.68
C ARG A 470 -25.69 -8.64 -3.03
N LEU A 471 -24.92 -9.32 -3.88
CA LEU A 471 -23.75 -10.06 -3.47
C LEU A 471 -22.53 -9.13 -3.61
N LEU A 472 -21.79 -8.93 -2.53
CA LEU A 472 -20.52 -8.22 -2.54
C LEU A 472 -19.38 -9.23 -2.53
N ASN A 473 -18.36 -8.98 -3.35
CA ASN A 473 -17.17 -9.79 -3.42
C ASN A 473 -16.01 -9.03 -2.78
N PHE A 474 -15.33 -9.63 -1.82
CA PHE A 474 -14.13 -9.08 -1.20
C PHE A 474 -12.95 -10.02 -1.37
N ARG A 475 -11.76 -9.45 -1.45
CA ARG A 475 -10.49 -10.18 -1.42
C ARG A 475 -9.62 -9.66 -0.28
N LEU A 476 -9.10 -10.59 0.51
CA LEU A 476 -7.99 -10.35 1.42
C LEU A 476 -6.68 -10.55 0.65
N THR A 477 -5.77 -9.59 0.73
CA THR A 477 -4.37 -9.74 0.33
C THR A 477 -3.48 -9.65 1.57
N VAL A 478 -2.64 -10.66 1.78
CA VAL A 478 -1.64 -10.72 2.86
C VAL A 478 -0.27 -10.58 2.25
N ARG A 479 0.51 -9.60 2.71
CA ARG A 479 1.90 -9.35 2.33
C ARG A 479 2.80 -9.71 3.50
N ASP A 480 3.91 -10.40 3.26
CA ASP A 480 4.86 -10.75 4.31
C ASP A 480 5.98 -9.71 4.54
N ASN A 481 6.06 -8.71 3.66
CA ASN A 481 7.05 -7.62 3.64
C ASN A 481 8.51 -8.11 3.72
N GLY A 482 8.82 -9.25 3.09
CA GLY A 482 10.16 -9.87 3.09
C GLY A 482 11.22 -9.23 2.18
N GLY A 483 10.99 -8.01 1.67
CA GLY A 483 11.87 -7.34 0.69
C GLY A 483 12.00 -8.14 -0.62
N ASP A 484 13.24 -8.35 -1.11
CA ASP A 484 13.55 -9.10 -2.34
C ASP A 484 13.06 -10.57 -2.39
N ASP A 485 12.61 -11.09 -1.25
CA ASP A 485 12.04 -12.44 -1.07
C ASP A 485 10.63 -12.35 -0.47
N ALA A 486 9.94 -11.22 -0.69
CA ALA A 486 8.58 -11.01 -0.27
C ALA A 486 7.61 -11.91 -1.04
N THR A 487 6.55 -12.29 -0.35
CA THR A 487 5.50 -13.14 -0.89
C THR A 487 4.13 -12.60 -0.50
N THR A 488 3.13 -12.88 -1.34
CA THR A 488 1.73 -12.53 -1.03
C THR A 488 0.80 -13.72 -1.18
N ALA A 489 -0.13 -13.83 -0.23
CA ALA A 489 -1.23 -14.77 -0.23
C ALA A 489 -2.55 -14.01 -0.36
N HIS A 490 -3.59 -14.67 -0.86
CA HIS A 490 -4.91 -14.05 -0.96
C HIS A 490 -6.03 -15.06 -0.70
N ALA A 491 -7.18 -14.54 -0.29
CA ALA A 491 -8.41 -15.32 -0.13
C ALA A 491 -9.63 -14.47 -0.49
N ASP A 492 -10.62 -15.08 -1.12
CA ASP A 492 -11.88 -14.43 -1.48
C ASP A 492 -12.94 -14.68 -0.41
N ARG A 493 -13.78 -13.68 -0.15
CA ARG A 493 -14.92 -13.75 0.77
C ARG A 493 -16.13 -13.09 0.13
N ARG A 494 -17.28 -13.76 0.22
CA ARG A 494 -18.55 -13.25 -0.31
C ARG A 494 -19.47 -12.81 0.82
N LEU A 495 -20.15 -11.69 0.62
CA LEU A 495 -21.16 -11.15 1.52
C LEU A 495 -22.49 -11.00 0.78
N ARG A 496 -23.50 -11.74 1.21
CA ARG A 496 -24.88 -11.58 0.73
C ARG A 496 -25.57 -10.51 1.55
N VAL A 497 -25.92 -9.40 0.91
CA VAL A 497 -26.70 -8.32 1.52
C VAL A 497 -28.18 -8.59 1.34
N VAL A 498 -28.95 -8.49 2.43
CA VAL A 498 -30.41 -8.64 2.45
C VAL A 498 -31.04 -7.34 2.90
N ASP A 499 -31.82 -6.71 2.03
CA ASP A 499 -32.60 -5.52 2.37
C ASP A 499 -33.89 -5.92 3.11
N THR A 500 -33.90 -5.67 4.42
CA THR A 500 -35.07 -5.86 5.30
C THR A 500 -35.92 -4.58 5.45
N GLY A 501 -35.58 -3.51 4.73
CA GLY A 501 -36.24 -2.21 4.77
C GLY A 501 -35.79 -1.29 5.89
N ARG A 502 -34.99 -1.78 6.86
CA ARG A 502 -34.47 -1.01 8.00
C ARG A 502 -33.05 -1.46 8.39
N PRO A 503 -32.22 -0.58 8.99
CA PRO A 503 -30.90 -0.96 9.48
C PRO A 503 -30.99 -1.67 10.84
N PHE A 504 -30.21 -2.73 11.03
CA PHE A 504 -29.88 -3.21 12.38
C PHE A 504 -29.05 -2.14 13.10
N SER A 505 -29.61 -1.54 14.15
CA SER A 505 -29.05 -0.34 14.77
C SER A 505 -29.38 -0.24 16.26
N MET A 506 -28.45 0.29 17.05
CA MET A 506 -28.66 0.52 18.48
C MET A 506 -29.33 1.86 18.72
N THR A 507 -30.32 1.90 19.61
CA THR A 507 -31.08 3.11 19.95
C THR A 507 -30.88 3.54 21.40
N MET A 508 -30.47 2.62 22.29
CA MET A 508 -30.09 2.92 23.68
C MET A 508 -28.80 2.19 24.09
N PRO A 509 -27.93 2.80 24.91
CA PRO A 509 -28.11 4.08 25.63
C PRO A 509 -28.06 5.30 24.72
N ALA A 510 -28.77 6.36 25.10
CA ALA A 510 -28.72 7.62 24.38
C ALA A 510 -27.34 8.29 24.59
N ALA A 511 -26.94 9.14 23.63
CA ALA A 511 -25.76 9.97 23.79
C ALA A 511 -25.84 10.79 25.10
N ALA A 512 -24.71 10.97 25.77
CA ALA A 512 -24.56 11.69 27.03
C ALA A 512 -25.34 11.11 28.24
N THR A 513 -25.78 9.85 28.16
CA THR A 513 -26.28 9.12 29.34
C THR A 513 -25.19 9.08 30.41
N ARG A 514 -25.57 9.16 31.70
CA ARG A 514 -24.64 9.04 32.83
C ARG A 514 -24.97 7.82 33.66
N LEU A 515 -23.97 6.97 33.87
CA LEU A 515 -24.09 5.70 34.57
C LEU A 515 -23.08 5.66 35.73
N ALA A 516 -23.41 4.93 36.77
CA ALA A 516 -22.45 4.56 37.81
C ALA A 516 -21.84 3.19 37.47
N PRO A 517 -20.61 2.87 37.92
CA PRO A 517 -20.12 1.50 37.94
C PRO A 517 -21.10 0.58 38.68
N GLY A 518 -21.28 -0.66 38.22
CA GLY A 518 -22.26 -1.57 38.81
C GLY A 518 -23.73 -1.26 38.48
N ALA A 519 -24.01 -0.16 37.77
CA ALA A 519 -25.38 0.18 37.42
C ALA A 519 -25.95 -0.78 36.38
N SER A 520 -27.26 -1.04 36.50
CA SER A 520 -28.01 -1.74 35.47
C SER A 520 -28.28 -0.81 34.29
N LEU A 521 -28.01 -1.30 33.09
CA LEU A 521 -27.97 -0.58 31.83
C LEU A 521 -29.01 -1.15 30.88
N ALA A 522 -30.01 -0.34 30.55
CA ALA A 522 -30.98 -0.66 29.51
C ALA A 522 -30.34 -0.48 28.13
N VAL A 523 -30.34 -1.55 27.33
CA VAL A 523 -29.85 -1.58 25.95
C VAL A 523 -31.03 -1.88 25.03
N ARG A 524 -31.17 -1.10 23.95
CA ARG A 524 -32.23 -1.29 22.94
C ARG A 524 -31.69 -1.15 21.54
N TRP A 525 -32.26 -1.93 20.61
CA TRP A 525 -31.87 -1.92 19.21
C TRP A 525 -33.04 -2.29 18.30
N ASP A 526 -32.96 -1.87 17.03
CA ASP A 526 -33.86 -2.36 15.98
C ASP A 526 -33.36 -3.73 15.51
N VAL A 527 -34.15 -4.78 15.75
CA VAL A 527 -33.88 -6.14 15.27
C VAL A 527 -33.84 -6.18 13.74
N ALA A 528 -34.58 -5.29 13.06
CA ALA A 528 -34.55 -5.10 11.61
C ALA A 528 -34.69 -6.39 10.80
N GLY A 529 -35.52 -7.34 11.26
CA GLY A 529 -35.77 -8.62 10.59
C GLY A 529 -34.57 -9.60 10.58
N THR A 530 -33.47 -9.29 11.29
CA THR A 530 -32.23 -10.08 11.25
C THR A 530 -32.35 -11.49 11.84
N THR A 531 -33.38 -11.75 12.64
CA THR A 531 -33.69 -13.10 13.16
C THR A 531 -34.31 -14.03 12.13
N GLN A 532 -34.79 -13.50 10.99
CA GLN A 532 -35.43 -14.31 9.94
C GLN A 532 -34.39 -14.87 8.96
N PRO A 533 -34.63 -16.06 8.37
CA PRO A 533 -33.83 -16.54 7.25
C PRO A 533 -33.86 -15.53 6.08
N PRO A 534 -32.73 -15.34 5.36
CA PRO A 534 -31.48 -16.08 5.46
C PRO A 534 -30.43 -15.48 6.42
N ILE A 535 -30.74 -14.39 7.14
CA ILE A 535 -29.80 -13.75 8.07
C ILE A 535 -29.63 -14.62 9.32
N SER A 536 -30.74 -15.03 9.94
CA SER A 536 -30.81 -15.99 11.07
C SER A 536 -29.90 -15.65 12.27
N CYS A 537 -29.75 -14.37 12.59
CA CYS A 537 -29.01 -13.93 13.76
C CYS A 537 -29.93 -13.96 15.00
N HIS A 538 -29.86 -15.04 15.78
CA HIS A 538 -30.71 -15.22 16.96
C HIS A 538 -30.08 -14.73 18.26
N PHE A 539 -28.75 -14.63 18.30
CA PHE A 539 -27.98 -14.30 19.49
C PHE A 539 -26.97 -13.20 19.20
N LEU A 540 -26.68 -12.39 20.22
CA LEU A 540 -25.80 -11.24 20.15
C LEU A 540 -24.76 -11.31 21.26
N ASP A 541 -23.57 -10.79 20.98
CA ASP A 541 -22.62 -10.46 22.03
C ASP A 541 -22.56 -8.95 22.24
N VAL A 542 -22.52 -8.54 23.51
CA VAL A 542 -22.54 -7.14 23.92
C VAL A 542 -21.22 -6.78 24.58
N HIS A 543 -20.54 -5.78 24.02
CA HIS A 543 -19.26 -5.31 24.52
C HIS A 543 -19.31 -3.83 24.88
N LEU A 544 -18.54 -3.47 25.90
CA LEU A 544 -18.32 -2.11 26.36
C LEU A 544 -16.89 -1.67 26.02
N SER A 545 -16.81 -0.43 25.54
CA SER A 545 -15.61 0.35 25.34
C SER A 545 -15.59 1.50 26.35
N VAL A 546 -14.41 1.83 26.86
CA VAL A 546 -14.17 3.02 27.71
C VAL A 546 -13.27 4.07 27.07
N ASP A 547 -12.81 3.84 25.83
CA ASP A 547 -11.90 4.71 25.07
C ASP A 547 -12.58 5.30 23.82
N GLY A 548 -13.91 5.34 23.81
CA GLY A 548 -14.72 5.91 22.75
C GLY A 548 -14.93 5.00 21.55
N GLY A 549 -14.62 3.71 21.67
CA GLY A 549 -14.88 2.67 20.67
C GLY A 549 -13.62 2.15 19.98
N GLU A 550 -12.43 2.54 20.44
CA GLU A 550 -11.13 2.09 19.90
C GLU A 550 -10.88 0.63 20.27
N THR A 551 -11.17 0.27 21.54
CA THR A 551 -11.06 -1.10 22.04
C THR A 551 -12.35 -1.56 22.69
N TRP A 552 -12.58 -2.87 22.71
CA TRP A 552 -13.80 -3.49 23.24
C TRP A 552 -13.49 -4.55 24.32
N PRO A 553 -12.81 -4.19 25.43
CA PRO A 553 -12.24 -5.16 26.35
C PRO A 553 -13.24 -5.74 27.35
N TYR A 554 -14.38 -5.09 27.58
CA TYR A 554 -15.37 -5.52 28.56
C TYR A 554 -16.52 -6.23 27.85
N GLU A 555 -16.71 -7.50 28.15
CA GLU A 555 -17.86 -8.27 27.69
C GLU A 555 -18.99 -8.17 28.72
N LEU A 556 -20.13 -7.63 28.30
CA LEU A 556 -21.30 -7.45 29.17
C LEU A 556 -22.27 -8.63 29.08
N ALA A 557 -22.38 -9.23 27.90
CA ALA A 557 -23.20 -10.41 27.66
C ALA A 557 -22.67 -11.21 26.47
N ARG A 558 -22.85 -12.53 26.53
CA ARG A 558 -22.76 -13.46 25.41
C ARG A 558 -24.09 -14.14 25.21
N ASP A 559 -24.35 -14.54 23.98
CA ASP A 559 -25.57 -15.26 23.60
C ASP A 559 -26.87 -14.52 24.02
N GLU A 560 -26.84 -13.18 24.04
CA GLU A 560 -28.00 -12.34 24.35
C GLU A 560 -29.05 -12.48 23.25
N ARG A 561 -30.32 -12.59 23.62
CA ARG A 561 -31.36 -12.87 22.62
C ARG A 561 -31.54 -11.66 21.71
N ASN A 562 -31.57 -11.89 20.39
CA ASN A 562 -31.85 -10.82 19.43
C ASN A 562 -33.35 -10.51 19.33
N ASP A 563 -33.94 -9.89 20.37
CA ASP A 563 -35.36 -9.52 20.42
C ASP A 563 -35.65 -8.04 20.68
N GLY A 564 -34.60 -7.22 20.73
CA GLY A 564 -34.69 -5.76 20.63
C GLY A 564 -34.41 -5.01 21.92
N GLU A 565 -34.30 -5.71 23.05
CA GLU A 565 -33.94 -5.10 24.32
C GLU A 565 -33.22 -6.07 25.26
N ALA A 566 -32.33 -5.53 26.08
CA ALA A 566 -31.65 -6.24 27.16
C ALA A 566 -31.43 -5.30 28.35
N THR A 567 -31.30 -5.88 29.54
CA THR A 567 -30.86 -5.17 30.75
C THR A 567 -29.57 -5.82 31.22
N LEU A 568 -28.48 -5.08 31.19
CA LEU A 568 -27.13 -5.58 31.44
C LEU A 568 -26.53 -4.88 32.64
N ASP A 569 -25.72 -5.56 33.44
CA ASP A 569 -25.03 -4.92 34.55
C ASP A 569 -23.63 -4.48 34.12
N LEU A 570 -23.27 -3.22 34.41
CA LEU A 570 -21.92 -2.74 34.21
C LEU A 570 -20.97 -3.38 35.23
N PRO A 571 -19.76 -3.83 34.85
CA PRO A 571 -18.78 -4.30 35.81
C PRO A 571 -18.40 -3.18 36.80
N ASN A 572 -18.14 -3.55 38.06
CA ASN A 572 -17.75 -2.58 39.08
C ASN A 572 -16.34 -2.01 38.84
N GLU A 573 -15.51 -2.76 38.13
CA GLU A 573 -14.09 -2.47 37.89
C GLU A 573 -13.87 -1.60 36.65
N VAL A 574 -14.93 -1.15 35.97
CA VAL A 574 -14.83 -0.27 34.80
C VAL A 574 -14.27 1.09 35.25
N PRO A 575 -13.16 1.57 34.66
CA PRO A 575 -12.62 2.90 34.97
C PRO A 575 -13.61 4.01 34.62
N PRO A 576 -13.63 5.13 35.37
CA PRO A 576 -14.41 6.30 35.01
C PRO A 576 -14.04 6.79 33.61
N THR A 577 -15.04 7.12 32.81
CA THR A 577 -14.85 7.58 31.43
C THR A 577 -16.01 8.47 30.98
N ASP A 578 -15.71 9.47 30.16
CA ASP A 578 -16.68 10.24 29.40
C ASP A 578 -16.88 9.72 27.96
N LYS A 579 -16.17 8.64 27.60
CA LYS A 579 -16.12 8.01 26.27
C LYS A 579 -16.62 6.56 26.28
N GLY A 580 -17.64 6.29 27.07
CA GLY A 580 -18.32 5.00 27.08
C GLY A 580 -19.01 4.75 25.74
N ARG A 581 -18.80 3.58 25.13
CA ARG A 581 -19.49 3.10 23.93
C ARG A 581 -19.92 1.66 24.08
N LEU A 582 -21.07 1.29 23.52
CA LEU A 582 -21.49 -0.10 23.41
C LEU A 582 -21.41 -0.59 21.96
N ARG A 583 -21.15 -1.88 21.80
CA ARG A 583 -21.29 -2.60 20.54
C ARG A 583 -22.10 -3.86 20.77
N ILE A 584 -23.14 -4.03 19.97
CA ILE A 584 -23.87 -5.30 19.83
C ILE A 584 -23.47 -5.93 18.50
N ARG A 585 -22.99 -7.16 18.53
CA ARG A 585 -22.61 -7.90 17.31
C ARG A 585 -23.42 -9.17 17.22
N CYS A 586 -23.71 -9.61 16.00
CA CYS A 586 -24.13 -10.98 15.82
C CYS A 586 -22.99 -11.91 16.26
N ASP A 587 -23.32 -12.97 16.98
CA ASP A 587 -22.38 -13.96 17.51
C ASP A 587 -21.58 -14.66 16.39
N TRP A 588 -22.25 -15.06 15.30
CA TRP A 588 -21.65 -15.82 14.19
C TRP A 588 -21.68 -15.11 12.82
N ARG A 589 -22.34 -13.95 12.70
CA ARG A 589 -22.36 -13.12 11.47
C ARG A 589 -21.51 -11.86 11.63
N PRO A 590 -20.95 -11.31 10.53
CA PRO A 590 -19.98 -10.20 10.62
C PRO A 590 -20.59 -8.81 10.85
N PHE A 591 -21.91 -8.68 11.06
CA PHE A 591 -22.56 -7.39 11.21
C PHE A 591 -22.73 -6.99 12.69
N PHE A 592 -22.76 -5.69 12.95
CA PHE A 592 -22.88 -5.14 14.30
C PHE A 592 -23.51 -3.74 14.29
N ALA A 593 -23.85 -3.25 15.47
CA ALA A 593 -24.25 -1.87 15.73
C ALA A 593 -23.51 -1.29 16.94
N VAL A 594 -23.29 0.02 16.93
CA VAL A 594 -22.65 0.77 18.01
C VAL A 594 -23.62 1.78 18.62
N SER A 595 -23.38 2.18 19.87
CA SER A 595 -24.22 3.16 20.54
C SER A 595 -24.24 4.51 19.79
N PRO A 596 -25.39 5.22 19.76
CA PRO A 596 -25.56 6.47 19.02
C PRO A 596 -24.54 7.57 19.35
N GLY A 597 -24.02 7.57 20.57
CA GLY A 597 -23.07 8.56 21.07
C GLY A 597 -22.25 8.02 22.22
N ASP A 598 -21.27 8.82 22.66
CA ASP A 598 -20.54 8.56 23.90
C ASP A 598 -21.47 8.76 25.10
N PHE A 599 -21.29 7.96 26.13
CA PHE A 599 -21.94 8.10 27.44
C PHE A 599 -20.89 8.07 28.55
N SER A 600 -21.24 8.57 29.74
CA SER A 600 -20.31 8.66 30.86
C SER A 600 -20.54 7.56 31.88
N ILE A 601 -19.46 7.01 32.42
CA ILE A 601 -19.43 6.10 33.57
C ILE A 601 -18.62 6.80 34.66
N GLY A 602 -19.24 6.99 35.83
CA GLY A 602 -18.74 7.80 36.94
C GLY A 602 -17.56 7.22 37.72
#